data_AF-A0A951CFP4-F1
#
_entry.id   AF-A0A951CFP4-F1
#
_cell.length_a   1.000
_cell.length_b   1.000
_cell.length_c   1.000
_cell.angle_alpha   90.00
_cell.angle_beta   90.00
_cell.angle_gamma   90.00
#
_symmetry.space_group_name_H-M   'P 1'
#
loop_
_entity.id
_entity.type
_entity.pdbx_description
1 polymer ?
#
loop_
_entity_poly.entity_id
_entity_poly.type
_entity_poly.pdbx_seq_one_letter_code
_entity_poly.pdbx_strand_id
1 'polypeptide(L)'
;MPGLRAEPAELQRLITMKTAECEGIHAAGGDWIIEIDNKSLTHRPDLWGHYGMAREVAAFAGGVLKDPVRLDLLPNGQPVVKVEIQDYSLCPRYSALVFEDVKVSPSPLWLQDRLRNLGLNPINNIVDVTNYILAELPQPMHAFDADKLARETILVRSARAGERVKALNGEMYTLTESDLVIADSSGPVALAGVIGGLDTAISETSTRIVLESANFNAASIRLTSSRHKLRTDASMRFEKSLDPENTARGLARAMELLREVCPGIRAVGGVTDNRAALPSVKPIV
;
A
#
# COMPACT_ATOMS: atom_id res chain seq x y z
N MET A 1 -11.71 -8.02 -23.92
CA MET A 1 -13.02 -8.24 -23.26
C MET A 1 -14.13 -7.98 -24.27
N PRO A 2 -15.18 -8.80 -24.37
CA PRO A 2 -16.36 -8.43 -25.15
C PRO A 2 -17.07 -7.28 -24.42
N GLY A 3 -16.82 -6.02 -24.79
CA GLY A 3 -17.50 -4.87 -24.21
C GLY A 3 -16.80 -3.53 -24.45
N LEU A 4 -15.49 -3.46 -24.24
CA LEU A 4 -14.72 -2.25 -24.53
C LEU A 4 -14.04 -2.40 -25.90
N ARG A 5 -14.74 -2.00 -26.97
CA ARG A 5 -14.19 -1.86 -28.34
C ARG A 5 -13.82 -0.41 -28.65
N ALA A 6 -13.71 0.43 -27.63
CA ALA A 6 -13.31 1.81 -27.81
C ALA A 6 -11.83 1.87 -28.14
N GLU A 7 -11.48 2.62 -29.19
CA GLU A 7 -10.10 3.02 -29.44
C GLU A 7 -9.55 3.77 -28.21
N PRO A 8 -8.25 3.69 -27.92
CA PRO A 8 -7.66 4.30 -26.72
C PRO A 8 -8.01 5.79 -26.53
N ALA A 9 -8.04 6.56 -27.62
CA ALA A 9 -8.44 7.98 -27.60
C ALA A 9 -9.93 8.19 -27.22
N GLU A 10 -10.82 7.29 -27.65
CA GLU A 10 -12.23 7.34 -27.26
C GLU A 10 -12.40 6.97 -25.78
N LEU A 11 -11.63 6.00 -25.28
CA LEU A 11 -11.61 5.65 -23.87
C LEU A 11 -11.14 6.83 -23.01
N GLN A 12 -10.03 7.48 -23.38
CA GLN A 12 -9.56 8.70 -22.72
C GLN A 12 -10.67 9.77 -22.67
N ARG A 13 -11.32 10.04 -23.81
CA ARG A 13 -12.42 11.01 -23.90
C ARG A 13 -13.57 10.67 -22.95
N LEU A 14 -13.95 9.39 -22.87
CA LEU A 14 -15.01 8.93 -21.98
C LEU A 14 -14.63 9.07 -20.50
N ILE A 15 -13.39 8.74 -20.14
CA ILE A 15 -12.86 8.94 -18.78
C ILE A 15 -12.90 10.43 -18.40
N THR A 16 -12.41 11.32 -19.28
CA THR A 16 -12.45 12.78 -19.07
C THR A 16 -13.86 13.30 -18.85
N MET A 17 -14.83 12.82 -19.63
CA MET A 17 -16.21 13.30 -19.57
C MET A 17 -17.00 12.78 -18.37
N LYS A 18 -16.62 11.62 -17.80
CA LYS A 18 -17.48 10.89 -16.85
C LYS A 18 -16.84 10.63 -15.50
N THR A 19 -15.52 10.73 -15.38
CA THR A 19 -14.81 10.16 -14.24
C THR A 19 -13.71 11.08 -13.71
N ALA A 20 -12.68 11.36 -14.51
CA ALA A 20 -11.49 12.09 -14.08
C ALA A 20 -10.84 12.77 -15.28
N GLU A 21 -10.24 13.93 -15.07
CA GLU A 21 -9.51 14.64 -16.13
C GLU A 21 -8.29 13.83 -16.58
N CYS A 22 -8.15 13.62 -17.89
CA CYS A 22 -6.96 13.01 -18.47
C CYS A 22 -6.03 14.11 -19.00
N GLU A 23 -4.77 14.12 -18.57
CA GLU A 23 -3.75 15.07 -19.05
C GLU A 23 -3.19 14.65 -20.42
N GLY A 24 -3.18 13.35 -20.73
CA GLY A 24 -2.59 12.84 -21.95
C GLY A 24 -2.85 11.37 -22.24
N ILE A 25 -2.47 10.96 -23.45
CA ILE A 25 -2.41 9.56 -23.88
C ILE A 25 -1.19 9.35 -24.76
N HIS A 26 -0.40 8.31 -24.50
CA HIS A 26 0.78 8.00 -25.29
C HIS A 26 1.01 6.48 -25.40
N ALA A 27 1.67 6.06 -26.48
CA ALA A 27 2.00 4.66 -26.71
C ALA A 27 3.28 4.27 -25.95
N ALA A 28 3.27 3.09 -25.31
CA ALA A 28 4.42 2.55 -24.58
C ALA A 28 4.40 1.02 -24.60
N GLY A 29 5.51 0.39 -25.01
CA GLY A 29 5.68 -1.07 -24.93
C GLY A 29 4.65 -1.89 -25.72
N GLY A 30 4.07 -1.34 -26.78
CA GLY A 30 2.99 -1.98 -27.55
C GLY A 30 1.59 -1.83 -26.93
N ASP A 31 1.46 -1.02 -25.88
CA ASP A 31 0.21 -0.65 -25.21
C ASP A 31 0.04 0.88 -25.16
N TRP A 32 -1.01 1.35 -24.50
CA TRP A 32 -1.33 2.76 -24.30
C TRP A 32 -1.37 3.13 -22.82
N ILE A 33 -0.78 4.27 -22.50
CA ILE A 33 -0.84 4.88 -21.17
C ILE A 33 -1.75 6.09 -21.24
N ILE A 34 -2.74 6.15 -20.36
CA ILE A 34 -3.61 7.33 -20.16
C ILE A 34 -3.17 7.99 -18.85
N GLU A 35 -2.77 9.25 -18.95
CA GLU A 35 -2.35 10.06 -17.81
C GLU A 35 -3.58 10.73 -17.19
N ILE A 36 -3.79 10.50 -15.89
CA ILE A 36 -4.95 11.02 -15.15
C ILE A 36 -4.48 12.14 -14.21
N ASP A 37 -5.11 13.32 -14.29
CA ASP A 37 -4.90 14.37 -13.32
C ASP A 37 -5.56 14.00 -11.98
N ASN A 38 -4.73 13.75 -10.98
CA ASN A 38 -5.19 13.38 -9.64
C ASN A 38 -5.48 14.59 -8.73
N LYS A 39 -5.20 15.83 -9.17
CA LYS A 39 -5.34 17.05 -8.34
C LYS A 39 -6.78 17.28 -7.87
N SER A 40 -7.77 16.95 -8.70
CA SER A 40 -9.20 17.12 -8.41
C SER A 40 -9.83 15.91 -7.69
N LEU A 41 -9.14 14.76 -7.65
CA LEU A 41 -9.65 13.50 -7.10
C LEU A 41 -9.50 13.39 -5.58
N THR A 42 -9.61 14.51 -4.85
CA THR A 42 -9.40 14.56 -3.39
C THR A 42 -10.46 13.79 -2.59
N HIS A 43 -11.66 13.67 -3.13
CA HIS A 43 -12.83 13.02 -2.52
C HIS A 43 -13.09 11.62 -3.10
N ARG A 44 -12.20 11.14 -3.98
CA ARG A 44 -12.29 9.85 -4.67
C ARG A 44 -11.01 9.03 -4.49
N PRO A 45 -10.63 8.68 -3.25
CA PRO A 45 -9.42 7.89 -2.97
C PRO A 45 -9.40 6.55 -3.73
N ASP A 46 -10.59 6.02 -4.04
CA ASP A 46 -10.76 4.82 -4.83
C ASP A 46 -10.18 4.93 -6.25
N LEU A 47 -10.18 6.13 -6.84
CA LEU A 47 -9.65 6.40 -8.19
C LEU A 47 -8.13 6.57 -8.23
N TRP A 48 -7.45 6.51 -7.09
CA TRP A 48 -5.98 6.57 -7.00
C TRP A 48 -5.28 5.25 -7.34
N GLY A 49 -6.02 4.29 -7.88
CA GLY A 49 -5.45 3.14 -8.57
C GLY A 49 -6.40 2.44 -9.52
N HIS A 50 -5.86 1.43 -10.19
CA HIS A 50 -6.43 0.86 -11.40
C HIS A 50 -7.79 0.20 -11.16
N TYR A 51 -8.01 -0.42 -10.01
CA TYR A 51 -9.28 -1.07 -9.72
C TYR A 51 -10.46 -0.08 -9.66
N GLY A 52 -10.27 1.10 -9.05
CA GLY A 52 -11.31 2.12 -9.02
C GLY A 52 -11.58 2.71 -10.40
N MET A 53 -10.52 2.98 -11.17
CA MET A 53 -10.68 3.43 -12.56
C MET A 53 -11.39 2.39 -13.42
N ALA A 54 -11.02 1.11 -13.30
CA ALA A 54 -11.66 0.01 -14.00
C ALA A 54 -13.14 -0.14 -13.61
N ARG A 55 -13.50 0.15 -12.34
CA ARG A 55 -14.90 0.16 -11.89
C ARG A 55 -15.71 1.24 -12.60
N GLU A 56 -15.17 2.45 -12.72
CA GLU A 56 -15.83 3.55 -13.44
C GLU A 56 -15.98 3.21 -14.93
N VAL A 57 -14.91 2.71 -15.55
CA VAL A 57 -14.94 2.25 -16.95
C VAL A 57 -15.99 1.17 -17.16
N ALA A 58 -16.05 0.16 -16.28
CA ALA A 58 -17.07 -0.88 -16.34
C ALA A 58 -18.49 -0.30 -16.22
N ALA A 59 -18.70 0.67 -15.31
CA ALA A 59 -20.01 1.28 -15.09
C ALA A 59 -20.52 2.03 -16.33
N PHE A 60 -19.70 2.86 -16.97
CA PHE A 60 -20.16 3.62 -18.15
C PHE A 60 -20.09 2.83 -19.47
N ALA A 61 -19.27 1.78 -19.55
CA ALA A 61 -19.18 0.94 -20.74
C ALA A 61 -20.12 -0.28 -20.70
N GLY A 62 -20.83 -0.51 -19.59
CA GLY A 62 -21.66 -1.70 -19.41
C GLY A 62 -20.85 -3.00 -19.30
N GLY A 63 -19.62 -2.92 -18.80
CA GLY A 63 -18.71 -4.05 -18.63
C GLY A 63 -18.88 -4.78 -17.29
N VAL A 64 -18.29 -5.97 -17.18
CA VAL A 64 -18.19 -6.71 -15.91
C VAL A 64 -16.86 -6.41 -15.25
N LEU A 65 -16.90 -5.79 -14.07
CA LEU A 65 -15.71 -5.60 -13.24
C LEU A 65 -15.28 -6.95 -12.64
N LYS A 66 -13.99 -7.27 -12.76
CA LYS A 66 -13.39 -8.43 -12.08
C LYS A 66 -12.59 -7.92 -10.88
N ASP A 67 -12.94 -8.38 -9.68
CA ASP A 67 -12.15 -8.08 -8.48
C ASP A 67 -10.85 -8.91 -8.52
N PRO A 68 -9.66 -8.28 -8.51
CA PRO A 68 -8.39 -9.02 -8.48
C PRO A 68 -8.10 -9.67 -7.12
N VAL A 69 -8.89 -9.36 -6.08
CA VAL A 69 -8.61 -9.78 -4.71
C VAL A 69 -9.38 -11.05 -4.34
N ARG A 70 -8.66 -12.05 -3.84
CA ARG A 70 -9.21 -13.29 -3.25
C ARG A 70 -8.94 -13.32 -1.75
N LEU A 71 -9.90 -12.84 -0.95
CA LEU A 71 -9.76 -12.73 0.52
C LEU A 71 -9.60 -14.09 1.22
N ASP A 72 -10.11 -15.15 0.61
CA ASP A 72 -9.98 -16.54 1.07
C ASP A 72 -8.54 -17.07 1.02
N LEU A 73 -7.61 -16.34 0.37
CA LEU A 73 -6.17 -16.66 0.41
C LEU A 73 -5.52 -16.33 1.75
N LEU A 74 -6.11 -15.44 2.55
CA LEU A 74 -5.54 -15.04 3.83
C LEU A 74 -5.53 -16.23 4.80
N PRO A 75 -4.38 -16.55 5.43
CA PRO A 75 -4.28 -17.71 6.29
C PRO A 75 -5.04 -17.47 7.59
N ASN A 76 -5.80 -18.48 7.99
CA ASN A 76 -6.37 -18.58 9.33
C ASN A 76 -5.32 -19.17 10.29
N GLY A 77 -5.49 -18.90 11.59
CA GLY A 77 -4.65 -19.48 12.64
C GLY A 77 -4.11 -18.43 13.59
N GLN A 78 -3.23 -18.86 14.49
CA GLN A 78 -2.59 -17.97 15.43
C GLN A 78 -1.55 -17.09 14.69
N PRO A 79 -1.60 -15.76 14.83
CA PRO A 79 -0.59 -14.89 14.24
C PRO A 79 0.76 -15.05 14.91
N VAL A 80 1.84 -14.94 14.13
CA VAL A 80 3.23 -15.01 14.63
C VAL A 80 3.73 -13.64 15.09
N VAL A 81 3.31 -12.58 14.41
CA VAL A 81 3.57 -11.20 14.83
C VAL A 81 2.35 -10.69 15.59
N LYS A 82 2.56 -9.78 16.53
CA LYS A 82 1.51 -9.08 17.26
C LYS A 82 1.56 -7.61 16.89
N VAL A 83 0.39 -6.97 16.82
CA VAL A 83 0.29 -5.54 16.52
C VAL A 83 -0.51 -4.89 17.63
N GLU A 84 0.04 -3.84 18.24
CA GLU A 84 -0.63 -3.03 19.25
C GLU A 84 -0.76 -1.59 18.75
N ILE A 85 -2.00 -1.11 18.70
CA ILE A 85 -2.32 0.26 18.30
C ILE A 85 -2.67 1.04 19.56
N GLN A 86 -1.93 2.11 19.85
CA GLN A 86 -2.20 2.95 21.02
C GLN A 86 -3.35 3.94 20.80
N ASP A 87 -3.53 4.40 19.56
CA ASP A 87 -4.58 5.36 19.20
C ASP A 87 -5.24 4.98 17.87
N TYR A 88 -6.47 4.45 17.97
CA TYR A 88 -7.28 4.05 16.82
C TYR A 88 -7.80 5.24 16.00
N SER A 89 -7.77 6.46 16.53
CA SER A 89 -8.11 7.66 15.76
C SER A 89 -7.01 8.04 14.76
N LEU A 90 -5.77 7.67 15.08
CA LEU A 90 -4.60 7.85 14.23
C LEU A 90 -4.31 6.65 13.33
N CYS A 91 -4.60 5.43 13.80
CA CYS A 91 -4.48 4.20 13.03
C CYS A 91 -5.74 3.34 13.18
N PRO A 92 -6.76 3.53 12.34
CA PRO A 92 -8.01 2.76 12.44
C PRO A 92 -7.84 1.25 12.23
N ARG A 93 -6.84 0.84 11.45
CA ARG A 93 -6.55 -0.58 11.20
C ARG A 93 -5.09 -0.78 10.81
N TYR A 94 -4.50 -1.85 11.31
CA TYR A 94 -3.18 -2.31 10.95
C TYR A 94 -3.20 -3.83 10.84
N SER A 95 -2.89 -4.32 9.65
CA SER A 95 -2.83 -5.74 9.34
C SER A 95 -1.39 -6.13 8.98
N ALA A 96 -0.94 -7.29 9.46
CA ALA A 96 0.40 -7.79 9.18
C ALA A 96 0.39 -9.31 8.92
N LEU A 97 1.29 -9.74 8.04
CA LEU A 97 1.51 -11.15 7.75
C LEU A 97 3.00 -11.46 7.60
N VAL A 98 3.45 -12.55 8.21
CA VAL A 98 4.84 -12.99 8.16
C VAL A 98 5.02 -13.98 7.00
N PHE A 99 6.11 -13.81 6.27
CA PHE A 99 6.55 -14.76 5.24
C PHE A 99 7.96 -15.26 5.52
N GLU A 100 8.19 -16.52 5.21
CA GLU A 100 9.49 -17.20 5.24
C GLU A 100 9.84 -17.72 3.85
N ASP A 101 11.08 -18.21 3.71
CA ASP A 101 11.65 -18.69 2.45
C ASP A 101 11.64 -17.61 1.36
N VAL A 102 11.84 -16.35 1.78
CA VAL A 102 11.94 -15.19 0.90
C VAL A 102 13.28 -15.25 0.18
N LYS A 103 13.23 -15.09 -1.15
CA LYS A 103 14.40 -14.90 -2.00
C LYS A 103 14.25 -13.56 -2.71
N VAL A 104 14.95 -12.56 -2.20
CA VAL A 104 14.99 -11.23 -2.83
C VAL A 104 15.76 -11.34 -4.15
N SER A 105 15.11 -10.93 -5.24
CA SER A 105 15.69 -10.97 -6.58
C SER A 105 15.04 -9.89 -7.45
N PRO A 106 15.61 -9.59 -8.65
CA PRO A 106 14.91 -8.77 -9.62
C PRO A 106 13.51 -9.32 -9.92
N SER A 107 12.53 -8.43 -10.09
CA SER A 107 11.16 -8.76 -10.46
C SER A 107 11.09 -9.40 -11.85
N PRO A 108 10.06 -10.19 -12.18
CA PRO A 108 9.83 -10.61 -13.57
C PRO A 108 9.59 -9.41 -14.48
N LEU A 109 9.91 -9.56 -15.77
CA LEU A 109 9.85 -8.46 -16.75
C LEU A 109 8.46 -7.79 -16.80
N TRP A 110 7.38 -8.58 -16.74
CA TRP A 110 6.02 -8.03 -16.76
C TRP A 110 5.76 -7.04 -15.62
N LEU A 111 6.32 -7.30 -14.43
CA LEU A 111 6.13 -6.44 -13.26
C LEU A 111 7.00 -5.19 -13.38
N GLN A 112 8.24 -5.36 -13.83
CA GLN A 112 9.13 -4.24 -14.11
C GLN A 112 8.54 -3.29 -15.16
N ASP A 113 8.01 -3.82 -16.26
CA ASP A 113 7.46 -3.02 -17.35
C ASP A 113 6.21 -2.25 -16.93
N ARG A 114 5.32 -2.89 -16.16
CA ARG A 114 4.15 -2.20 -15.58
C ARG A 114 4.56 -1.07 -14.64
N LEU A 115 5.55 -1.27 -13.78
CA LEU A 115 6.03 -0.23 -12.88
C LEU A 115 6.69 0.93 -13.63
N ARG A 116 7.52 0.64 -14.65
CA ARG A 116 8.13 1.69 -15.49
C ARG A 116 7.08 2.53 -16.22
N ASN A 117 6.02 1.90 -16.72
CA ASN A 117 4.90 2.59 -17.36
C ASN A 117 4.12 3.49 -16.38
N LEU A 118 4.29 3.29 -15.07
CA LEU A 118 3.74 4.17 -14.02
C LEU A 118 4.75 5.21 -13.53
N GLY A 119 5.93 5.30 -14.16
CA GLY A 119 7.01 6.19 -13.75
C GLY A 119 7.80 5.69 -12.53
N LEU A 120 7.61 4.44 -12.11
CA LEU A 120 8.29 3.83 -10.97
C LEU A 120 9.50 3.01 -11.43
N ASN A 121 10.63 3.20 -10.76
CA ASN A 121 11.82 2.37 -10.99
C ASN A 121 11.65 1.03 -10.26
N PRO A 122 11.73 -0.12 -10.96
CA PRO A 122 11.74 -1.44 -10.30
C PRO A 122 12.99 -1.60 -9.43
N ILE A 123 12.81 -2.23 -8.26
CA ILE A 123 13.85 -2.41 -7.24
C ILE A 123 14.13 -3.90 -7.03
N ASN A 124 13.14 -4.63 -6.52
CA ASN A 124 13.20 -6.09 -6.33
C ASN A 124 11.77 -6.64 -6.20
N ASN A 125 11.64 -7.96 -6.35
CA ASN A 125 10.35 -8.66 -6.34
C ASN A 125 9.44 -8.36 -5.13
N ILE A 126 10.00 -8.07 -3.95
CA ILE A 126 9.19 -7.77 -2.77
C ILE A 126 8.71 -6.31 -2.78
N VAL A 127 9.63 -5.35 -2.97
CA VAL A 127 9.28 -3.92 -3.01
C VAL A 127 8.35 -3.63 -4.19
N ASP A 128 8.62 -4.24 -5.34
CA ASP A 128 7.85 -4.03 -6.56
C ASP A 128 6.43 -4.55 -6.44
N VAL A 129 6.19 -5.64 -5.69
CA VAL A 129 4.83 -6.09 -5.38
C VAL A 129 4.08 -5.08 -4.54
N THR A 130 4.73 -4.47 -3.53
CA THR A 130 4.07 -3.42 -2.72
C THR A 130 3.74 -2.19 -3.56
N ASN A 131 4.62 -1.77 -4.46
CA ASN A 131 4.38 -0.67 -5.40
C ASN A 131 3.31 -1.01 -6.45
N TYR A 132 3.24 -2.26 -6.88
CA TYR A 132 2.19 -2.71 -7.79
C TYR A 132 0.81 -2.65 -7.13
N ILE A 133 0.69 -3.10 -5.88
CA ILE A 133 -0.57 -3.04 -5.12
C ILE A 133 -0.97 -1.61 -4.80
N LEU A 134 0.00 -0.73 -4.51
CA LEU A 134 -0.19 0.71 -4.37
C LEU A 134 -0.85 1.32 -5.62
N ALA A 135 -0.47 0.85 -6.81
CA ALA A 135 -1.05 1.28 -8.08
C ALA A 135 -2.38 0.57 -8.40
N GLU A 136 -2.56 -0.70 -8.01
CA GLU A 136 -3.75 -1.49 -8.34
C GLU A 136 -4.94 -1.20 -7.39
N LEU A 137 -4.70 -1.12 -6.08
CA LEU A 137 -5.71 -1.12 -5.00
C LEU A 137 -5.69 0.11 -4.08
N PRO A 138 -5.27 1.26 -4.60
CA PRO A 138 -4.64 2.37 -3.84
C PRO A 138 -4.17 2.10 -2.39
N GLN A 139 -3.61 0.92 -2.08
CA GLN A 139 -3.25 0.54 -0.72
C GLN A 139 -1.72 0.57 -0.54
N PRO A 140 -1.16 1.54 0.17
CA PRO A 140 0.24 1.50 0.54
C PRO A 140 0.53 0.33 1.47
N MET A 141 1.66 -0.32 1.22
CA MET A 141 2.16 -1.45 1.98
C MET A 141 3.63 -1.25 2.26
N HIS A 142 4.13 -1.95 3.27
CA HIS A 142 5.54 -1.93 3.61
C HIS A 142 6.03 -3.34 3.94
N ALA A 143 7.30 -3.62 3.68
CA ALA A 143 7.92 -4.90 4.03
C ALA A 143 9.11 -4.61 4.96
N PHE A 144 9.03 -5.12 6.18
CA PHE A 144 10.14 -5.13 7.11
C PHE A 144 10.91 -6.44 6.98
N ASP A 145 12.23 -6.37 7.14
CA ASP A 145 13.03 -7.56 7.41
C ASP A 145 12.68 -8.09 8.81
N ALA A 146 12.12 -9.30 8.87
CA ALA A 146 11.62 -9.86 10.12
C ALA A 146 12.74 -10.14 11.12
N ASP A 147 13.96 -10.40 10.65
CA ASP A 147 15.10 -10.71 11.50
C ASP A 147 15.77 -9.45 12.08
N LYS A 148 15.42 -8.27 11.54
CA LYS A 148 15.90 -6.96 12.04
C LYS A 148 14.93 -6.29 13.01
N LEU A 149 13.70 -6.77 13.13
CA LEU A 149 12.73 -6.27 14.11
C LEU A 149 13.07 -6.81 15.51
N ALA A 150 13.21 -5.92 16.49
CA ALA A 150 13.70 -6.27 17.82
C ALA A 150 12.72 -7.13 18.66
N ARG A 151 11.47 -7.33 18.20
CA ARG A 151 10.44 -8.22 18.80
C ARG A 151 9.42 -8.68 17.77
N GLU A 152 8.70 -9.75 18.12
CA GLU A 152 7.44 -10.16 17.45
C GLU A 152 6.25 -9.22 17.75
N THR A 153 6.47 -8.01 18.27
CA THR A 153 5.39 -7.03 18.52
C THR A 153 5.70 -5.71 17.86
N ILE A 154 4.83 -5.30 16.94
CA ILE A 154 4.82 -4.00 16.29
C ILE A 154 3.92 -3.06 17.10
N LEU A 155 4.45 -1.89 17.45
CA LEU A 155 3.77 -0.86 18.21
C LEU A 155 3.47 0.33 17.29
N VAL A 156 2.19 0.66 17.14
CA VAL A 156 1.74 1.86 16.42
C VAL A 156 1.39 2.93 17.45
N ARG A 157 2.18 4.01 17.49
CA ARG A 157 2.06 5.04 18.52
C ARG A 157 2.57 6.39 18.04
N SER A 158 2.21 7.45 18.75
CA SER A 158 2.90 8.73 18.62
C SER A 158 4.38 8.59 18.99
N ALA A 159 5.23 9.34 18.29
CA ALA A 159 6.62 9.47 18.65
C ALA A 159 6.75 10.19 20.01
N ARG A 160 7.89 10.00 20.67
CA ARG A 160 8.27 10.82 21.83
C ARG A 160 9.01 12.05 21.35
N ALA A 161 8.92 13.16 22.08
CA ALA A 161 9.65 14.38 21.72
C ALA A 161 11.17 14.10 21.59
N GLY A 162 11.73 14.40 20.42
CA GLY A 162 13.16 14.20 20.16
C GLY A 162 13.56 12.77 19.78
N GLU A 163 12.61 11.82 19.65
CA GLU A 163 12.90 10.53 19.02
C GLU A 163 13.46 10.74 17.61
N ARG A 164 14.29 9.79 17.14
CA ARG A 164 14.90 9.87 15.83
C ARG A 164 14.67 8.58 15.05
N VAL A 165 14.52 8.71 13.75
CA VAL A 165 14.43 7.58 12.82
C VAL A 165 15.35 7.82 11.64
N LYS A 166 16.15 6.81 11.28
CA LYS A 166 16.91 6.80 10.03
C LYS A 166 16.02 6.25 8.94
N ALA A 167 15.67 7.05 7.95
CA ALA A 167 14.76 6.61 6.90
C ALA A 167 15.50 5.96 5.72
N LEU A 168 14.75 5.30 4.84
CA LEU A 168 15.27 4.61 3.64
C LEU A 168 16.05 5.52 2.68
N ASN A 169 15.82 6.82 2.68
CA ASN A 169 16.59 7.79 1.90
C ASN A 169 17.97 8.11 2.52
N GLY A 170 18.33 7.48 3.64
CA GLY A 170 19.58 7.68 4.36
C GLY A 170 19.59 8.86 5.32
N GLU A 171 18.53 9.68 5.34
CA GLU A 171 18.43 10.85 6.21
C GLU A 171 17.94 10.49 7.63
N MET A 172 18.35 11.30 8.60
CA MET A 172 17.91 11.20 9.99
C MET A 172 16.85 12.25 10.29
N TYR A 173 15.66 11.82 10.71
CA TYR A 173 14.57 12.73 11.09
C TYR A 173 14.42 12.78 12.61
N THR A 174 14.26 13.99 13.15
CA THR A 174 13.93 14.23 14.56
C THR A 174 12.43 14.45 14.68
N LEU A 175 11.80 13.64 15.52
CA LEU A 175 10.35 13.49 15.60
C LEU A 175 9.76 14.30 16.76
N THR A 176 8.46 14.58 16.61
CA THR A 176 7.63 15.26 17.61
C THR A 176 6.46 14.35 17.99
N GLU A 177 5.78 14.66 19.10
CA GLU A 177 4.64 13.85 19.57
C GLU A 177 3.43 13.81 18.62
N SER A 178 3.40 14.72 17.65
CA SER A 178 2.41 14.73 16.58
C SER A 178 2.75 13.84 15.38
N ASP A 179 3.93 13.21 15.37
CA ASP A 179 4.32 12.25 14.34
C ASP A 179 3.94 10.84 14.79
N LEU A 180 3.23 10.10 13.94
CA LEU A 180 2.92 8.69 14.19
C LEU A 180 4.09 7.82 13.71
N VAL A 181 4.49 6.84 14.52
CA VAL A 181 5.57 5.91 14.20
C VAL A 181 5.09 4.47 14.27
N ILE A 182 5.74 3.65 13.45
CA ILE A 182 5.80 2.21 13.67
C ILE A 182 7.07 1.97 14.48
N ALA A 183 6.95 1.27 15.59
CA ALA A 183 8.04 1.04 16.52
C ALA A 183 8.09 -0.43 16.95
N ASP A 184 9.27 -0.85 17.39
CA ASP A 184 9.46 -2.08 18.17
C ASP A 184 10.02 -1.71 19.56
N SER A 185 10.60 -2.67 20.28
CA SER A 185 11.18 -2.36 21.60
C SER A 185 12.47 -1.58 21.59
N SER A 186 13.15 -1.49 20.45
CA SER A 186 14.37 -0.71 20.28
C SER A 186 14.07 0.76 19.96
N GLY A 187 12.91 1.03 19.35
CA GLY A 187 12.47 2.40 19.03
C GLY A 187 11.66 2.48 17.74
N PRO A 188 11.51 3.68 17.16
CA PRO A 188 10.87 3.88 15.87
C PRO A 188 11.62 3.18 14.75
N VAL A 189 10.90 2.37 13.96
CA VAL A 189 11.41 1.65 12.79
C VAL A 189 10.83 2.18 11.48
N ALA A 190 9.82 3.06 11.54
CA ALA A 190 9.32 3.80 10.38
C ALA A 190 8.55 5.05 10.83
N LEU A 191 8.48 6.04 9.94
CA LEU A 191 7.53 7.14 10.04
C LEU A 191 6.22 6.70 9.38
N ALA A 192 5.21 6.42 10.19
CA ALA A 192 4.01 5.70 9.76
C ALA A 192 3.34 6.41 8.57
N GLY A 193 3.06 5.66 7.51
CA GLY A 193 2.43 6.15 6.29
C GLY A 193 3.23 7.16 5.47
N VAL A 194 4.48 7.46 5.84
CA VAL A 194 5.34 8.43 5.12
C VAL A 194 6.56 7.74 4.52
N ILE A 195 7.41 7.13 5.34
CA ILE A 195 8.64 6.45 4.89
C ILE A 195 9.07 5.37 5.86
N GLY A 196 9.54 4.24 5.32
CA GLY A 196 10.17 3.16 6.11
C GLY A 196 11.50 3.57 6.72
N GLY A 197 11.89 2.92 7.81
CA GLY A 197 13.22 3.05 8.39
C GLY A 197 14.26 2.19 7.67
N LEU A 198 15.51 2.63 7.72
CA LEU A 198 16.63 1.91 7.10
C LEU A 198 17.03 0.67 7.90
N ASP A 199 16.91 0.72 9.23
CA ASP A 199 17.43 -0.32 10.12
C ASP A 199 16.63 -1.63 10.04
N THR A 200 15.38 -1.57 9.58
CA THR A 200 14.49 -2.72 9.34
C THR A 200 14.20 -2.95 7.86
N ALA A 201 14.92 -2.27 6.96
CA ALA A 201 14.75 -2.42 5.53
C ALA A 201 15.12 -3.83 5.06
N ILE A 202 14.35 -4.35 4.12
CA ILE A 202 14.72 -5.58 3.42
C ILE A 202 15.99 -5.38 2.59
N SER A 203 16.75 -6.46 2.43
CA SER A 203 18.03 -6.52 1.73
C SER A 203 18.12 -7.80 0.91
N GLU A 204 19.13 -7.92 0.06
CA GLU A 204 19.34 -9.12 -0.78
C GLU A 204 19.48 -10.42 0.04
N THR A 205 19.86 -10.31 1.31
CA THR A 205 20.02 -11.45 2.24
C THR A 205 18.79 -11.73 3.09
N SER A 206 17.72 -10.94 2.98
CA SER A 206 16.52 -11.13 3.80
C SER A 206 15.81 -12.42 3.41
N THR A 207 15.59 -13.31 4.39
CA THR A 207 14.92 -14.61 4.18
C THR A 207 13.53 -14.68 4.79
N ARG A 208 13.21 -13.72 5.67
CA ARG A 208 11.94 -13.59 6.38
C ARG A 208 11.50 -12.13 6.34
N ILE A 209 10.23 -11.90 6.04
CA ILE A 209 9.67 -10.54 6.02
C ILE A 209 8.38 -10.45 6.82
N VAL A 210 8.13 -9.29 7.40
CA VAL A 210 6.80 -8.90 7.90
C VAL A 210 6.21 -7.93 6.91
N LEU A 211 5.11 -8.33 6.26
CA LEU A 211 4.38 -7.49 5.33
C LEU A 211 3.30 -6.71 6.08
N GLU A 212 3.41 -5.38 6.06
CA GLU A 212 2.48 -4.42 6.62
C GLU A 212 1.44 -3.97 5.56
N SER A 213 0.19 -3.92 5.98
CA SER A 213 -0.86 -3.14 5.33
C SER A 213 -1.67 -2.38 6.37
N ALA A 214 -1.60 -1.06 6.35
CA ALA A 214 -2.16 -0.22 7.40
C ALA A 214 -3.07 0.88 6.85
N ASN A 215 -3.87 1.47 7.74
CA ASN A 215 -4.68 2.64 7.52
C ASN A 215 -4.31 3.69 8.57
N PHE A 216 -4.04 4.91 8.11
CA PHE A 216 -3.63 6.02 8.96
C PHE A 216 -4.51 7.23 8.73
N ASN A 217 -4.62 8.07 9.76
CA ASN A 217 -5.37 9.32 9.70
C ASN A 217 -4.76 10.28 8.67
N ALA A 218 -5.56 10.65 7.67
CA ALA A 218 -5.13 11.49 6.55
C ALA A 218 -4.54 12.85 6.98
N ALA A 219 -5.13 13.50 7.99
CA ALA A 219 -4.66 14.80 8.46
C ALA A 219 -3.31 14.67 9.18
N SER A 220 -3.15 13.64 10.01
CA SER A 220 -1.87 13.34 10.67
C SER A 220 -0.77 13.08 9.64
N ILE A 221 -1.02 12.24 8.63
CA ILE A 221 -0.05 11.97 7.55
C ILE A 221 0.33 13.24 6.81
N ARG A 222 -0.65 14.07 6.42
CA ARG A 222 -0.39 15.35 5.74
C ARG A 222 0.51 16.27 6.55
N LEU A 223 0.23 16.40 7.85
CA LEU A 223 1.00 17.26 8.73
C LEU A 223 2.44 16.76 8.90
N THR A 224 2.63 15.45 9.11
CA THR A 224 3.95 14.83 9.24
C THR A 224 4.74 14.90 7.94
N SER A 225 4.14 14.52 6.80
CA SER A 225 4.69 14.65 5.45
C SER A 225 5.18 16.08 5.17
N SER A 226 4.34 17.09 5.47
CA SER A 226 4.68 18.51 5.25
C SER A 226 5.80 19.00 6.16
N ARG A 227 5.77 18.62 7.46
CA ARG A 227 6.77 19.04 8.46
C ARG A 227 8.17 18.56 8.09
N HIS A 228 8.28 17.29 7.70
CA HIS A 228 9.54 16.66 7.32
C HIS A 228 9.90 16.88 5.85
N LYS A 229 9.04 17.57 5.08
CA LYS A 229 9.17 17.79 3.63
C LYS A 229 9.33 16.47 2.85
N LEU A 230 8.62 15.44 3.31
CA LEU A 230 8.67 14.07 2.80
C LEU A 230 7.35 13.70 2.14
N ARG A 231 7.26 13.94 0.84
CA ARG A 231 6.10 13.55 0.04
C ARG A 231 6.43 12.30 -0.78
N THR A 232 5.78 11.18 -0.47
CA THR A 232 5.96 9.89 -1.12
C THR A 232 4.66 9.45 -1.79
N ASP A 233 4.73 8.48 -2.69
CA ASP A 233 3.52 7.91 -3.31
C ASP A 233 2.58 7.28 -2.30
N ALA A 234 3.13 6.73 -1.21
CA ALA A 234 2.38 6.23 -0.07
C ALA A 234 1.66 7.37 0.68
N SER A 235 2.39 8.41 1.09
CA SER A 235 1.80 9.50 1.87
C SER A 235 0.70 10.23 1.09
N MET A 236 0.90 10.44 -0.22
CA MET A 236 -0.10 11.06 -1.09
C MET A 236 -1.44 10.32 -1.12
N ARG A 237 -1.43 8.98 -1.02
CA ARG A 237 -2.65 8.16 -0.98
C ARG A 237 -3.28 8.16 0.41
N PHE A 238 -2.48 8.01 1.46
CA PHE A 238 -3.00 8.09 2.83
C PHE A 238 -3.66 9.43 3.14
N GLU A 239 -3.16 10.54 2.59
CA GLU A 239 -3.77 11.87 2.68
C GLU A 239 -5.20 11.95 2.11
N LYS A 240 -5.68 10.93 1.37
CA LYS A 240 -7.02 10.88 0.76
C LYS A 240 -8.06 10.11 1.57
N SER A 241 -7.73 9.73 2.80
CA SER A 241 -8.64 8.97 3.68
C SER A 241 -9.05 7.62 3.07
N LEU A 242 -8.05 6.76 2.85
CA LEU A 242 -8.27 5.41 2.32
C LEU A 242 -9.24 4.61 3.20
N ASP A 243 -9.96 3.67 2.58
CA ASP A 243 -10.83 2.72 3.28
C ASP A 243 -9.98 1.76 4.15
N PRO A 244 -10.22 1.67 5.47
CA PRO A 244 -9.58 0.68 6.32
C PRO A 244 -9.78 -0.76 5.86
N GLU A 245 -10.85 -1.09 5.13
CA GLU A 245 -11.04 -2.45 4.59
C GLU A 245 -10.03 -2.84 3.50
N ASN A 246 -9.31 -1.87 2.93
CA ASN A 246 -8.27 -2.15 1.96
C ASN A 246 -7.03 -2.83 2.56
N THR A 247 -6.81 -2.79 3.89
CA THR A 247 -5.62 -3.43 4.47
C THR A 247 -5.61 -4.94 4.26
N ALA A 248 -6.74 -5.60 4.51
CA ALA A 248 -6.90 -7.04 4.27
C ALA A 248 -6.86 -7.37 2.76
N ARG A 249 -7.43 -6.50 1.92
CA ARG A 249 -7.39 -6.66 0.46
C ARG A 249 -5.96 -6.58 -0.08
N GLY A 250 -5.16 -5.65 0.43
CA GLY A 250 -3.74 -5.50 0.08
C GLY A 250 -2.93 -6.75 0.45
N LEU A 251 -3.08 -7.27 1.67
CA LEU A 251 -2.42 -8.52 2.08
C LEU A 251 -2.83 -9.71 1.22
N ALA A 252 -4.12 -9.87 0.93
CA ALA A 252 -4.63 -10.97 0.12
C ALA A 252 -4.06 -10.92 -1.31
N ARG A 253 -3.98 -9.72 -1.89
CA ARG A 253 -3.39 -9.52 -3.20
C ARG A 253 -1.88 -9.75 -3.21
N ALA A 254 -1.19 -9.30 -2.16
CA ALA A 254 0.24 -9.56 -1.99
C ALA A 254 0.54 -11.05 -1.87
N MET A 255 -0.28 -11.82 -1.15
CA MET A 255 -0.12 -13.28 -1.07
C MET A 255 -0.14 -13.95 -2.44
N GLU A 256 -1.03 -13.53 -3.32
CA GLU A 256 -1.10 -14.05 -4.69
C GLU A 256 0.16 -13.67 -5.48
N LEU A 257 0.49 -12.38 -5.51
CA LEU A 257 1.60 -11.86 -6.32
C LEU A 257 2.97 -12.36 -5.83
N LEU A 258 3.19 -12.39 -4.51
CA LEU A 258 4.44 -12.88 -3.93
C LEU A 258 4.70 -14.35 -4.28
N ARG A 259 3.66 -15.20 -4.29
CA ARG A 259 3.78 -16.60 -4.72
C ARG A 259 4.22 -16.73 -6.19
N GLU A 260 3.82 -15.77 -7.03
CA GLU A 260 4.22 -15.73 -8.44
C GLU A 260 5.66 -15.23 -8.61
N VAL A 261 6.03 -14.15 -7.91
CA VAL A 261 7.33 -13.47 -8.13
C VAL A 261 8.47 -13.95 -7.24
N CYS A 262 8.16 -14.72 -6.19
CA CYS A 262 9.12 -15.30 -5.26
C CYS A 262 8.79 -16.78 -5.01
N PRO A 263 9.10 -17.68 -5.96
CA PRO A 263 8.78 -19.10 -5.82
C PRO A 263 9.37 -19.71 -4.54
N GLY A 264 8.55 -20.43 -3.79
CA GLY A 264 8.92 -21.02 -2.50
C GLY A 264 8.55 -20.18 -1.27
N ILE A 265 8.24 -18.89 -1.45
CA ILE A 265 7.77 -18.04 -0.35
C ILE A 265 6.51 -18.63 0.29
N ARG A 266 6.48 -18.67 1.62
CA ARG A 266 5.33 -19.17 2.38
C ARG A 266 4.93 -18.22 3.49
N ALA A 267 3.62 -18.01 3.63
CA ALA A 267 3.07 -17.31 4.79
C ALA A 267 3.16 -18.21 6.04
N VAL A 268 3.44 -17.62 7.19
CA VAL A 268 3.59 -18.32 8.47
C VAL A 268 2.62 -17.76 9.50
N GLY A 269 1.83 -18.66 10.09
CA GLY A 269 0.73 -18.33 11.00
C GLY A 269 -0.45 -17.65 10.32
N GLY A 270 -1.37 -17.15 11.15
CA GLY A 270 -2.52 -16.36 10.70
C GLY A 270 -2.19 -14.89 10.49
N VAL A 271 -3.09 -14.18 9.81
CA VAL A 271 -3.02 -12.71 9.68
C VAL A 271 -3.19 -12.07 11.05
N THR A 272 -2.30 -11.13 11.38
CA THR A 272 -2.55 -10.19 12.47
C THR A 272 -3.42 -9.09 11.93
N ASP A 273 -4.59 -8.86 12.52
CA ASP A 273 -5.48 -7.79 12.09
C ASP A 273 -6.02 -7.04 13.30
N ASN A 274 -5.37 -5.92 13.63
CA ASN A 274 -5.80 -5.07 14.72
C ASN A 274 -6.56 -3.86 14.16
N ARG A 275 -7.80 -3.65 14.62
CA ARG A 275 -8.71 -2.64 14.09
C ARG A 275 -9.57 -2.02 15.16
N ALA A 276 -9.94 -0.76 14.92
CA ALA A 276 -10.96 -0.08 15.68
C ALA A 276 -12.29 -0.87 15.61
N ALA A 277 -13.06 -0.83 16.68
CA ALA A 277 -14.43 -1.33 16.66
C ALA A 277 -15.22 -0.57 15.60
N LEU A 278 -15.91 -1.28 14.71
CA LEU A 278 -16.84 -0.66 13.78
C LEU A 278 -17.94 0.04 14.60
N PRO A 279 -18.29 1.30 14.28
CA PRO A 279 -19.45 1.92 14.90
C PRO A 279 -20.67 1.05 14.62
N SER A 280 -21.51 0.84 15.63
CA SER A 280 -22.75 0.08 15.46
C SER A 280 -23.60 0.74 14.38
N VAL A 281 -23.81 0.08 13.25
CA VAL A 281 -24.70 0.56 12.20
C VAL A 281 -26.12 0.44 12.75
N LYS A 282 -26.74 1.57 13.11
CA LYS A 282 -28.18 1.57 13.34
C LYS A 282 -28.84 1.28 11.98
N PRO A 283 -29.82 0.36 11.90
CA PRO A 283 -30.59 0.19 10.69
C PRO A 283 -31.11 1.55 10.24
N ILE A 284 -31.02 1.83 8.94
CA ILE A 284 -31.78 2.93 8.36
C ILE A 284 -33.23 2.47 8.44
N VAL A 285 -33.97 2.99 9.42
CA VAL A 285 -35.41 2.76 9.60
C VAL A 285 -36.19 3.73 8.73
#